data_AF-A0A6L9QK97-F1
#
_entry.id   AF-A0A6L9QK97-F1
#
_cell.length_a   1.000
_cell.length_b   1.000
_cell.length_c   1.000
_cell.angle_alpha   90.00
_cell.angle_beta   90.00
_cell.angle_gamma   90.00
#
_symmetry.space_group_name_H-M   'P 1'
#
loop_
_entity.id
_entity.type
_entity.pdbx_description
1 polymer ?
#
loop_
_entity_poly.entity_id
_entity_poly.type
_entity_poly.pdbx_seq_one_letter_code
_entity_poly.pdbx_strand_id
1 'polypeptide(L)'
;MELILMLLLPFPLGYLIRDRIAAYLAYVAVHSFAFTFQTMTLTRAWVGGDTRAFVKDPDAVPFGYAAVNLAIYAVGLGLVTLGARLRRRASRPEGVDISG
;
A
#
# COMPACT_ATOMS: atom_id res chain seq x y z
N MET A 1 2.54 -13.19 3.11
CA MET A 1 1.37 -12.90 3.96
C MET A 1 1.00 -11.42 3.87
N GLU A 2 1.89 -10.50 4.24
CA GLU A 2 1.69 -9.03 4.20
C GLU A 2 1.48 -8.42 2.80
N LEU A 3 2.27 -8.84 1.81
CA LEU A 3 2.24 -8.28 0.44
C LEU A 3 0.85 -8.32 -0.21
N ILE A 4 0.08 -9.36 0.09
CA ILE A 4 -1.27 -9.55 -0.46
C ILE A 4 -2.23 -8.49 0.11
N LEU A 5 -2.17 -8.23 1.42
CA LEU A 5 -2.94 -7.15 2.06
C LEU A 5 -2.50 -5.78 1.53
N MET A 6 -1.20 -5.57 1.35
CA MET A 6 -0.66 -4.30 0.87
C MET A 6 -1.03 -3.97 -0.58
N LEU A 7 -1.36 -4.97 -1.41
CA LEU A 7 -1.72 -4.76 -2.82
C LEU A 7 -3.22 -4.85 -3.09
N LEU A 8 -3.95 -5.70 -2.35
CA LEU A 8 -5.39 -5.89 -2.59
C LEU A 8 -6.26 -4.83 -1.89
N LEU A 9 -5.81 -4.28 -0.77
CA LEU A 9 -6.58 -3.35 0.05
C LEU A 9 -6.56 -1.86 -0.40
N PRO A 10 -5.47 -1.32 -1.02
CA PRO A 10 -5.43 0.08 -1.40
C PRO A 10 -6.45 0.45 -2.48
N PHE A 11 -6.70 -0.44 -3.43
CA PHE A 11 -7.65 -0.19 -4.51
C PHE A 11 -9.10 -0.07 -3.99
N PRO A 12 -9.64 -1.02 -3.20
CA PRO A 12 -10.93 -0.88 -2.53
C PRO A 12 -11.03 0.36 -1.66
N LEU A 13 -9.99 0.72 -0.89
CA LEU A 13 -9.99 1.94 -0.09
C LEU A 13 -10.19 3.18 -0.97
N GLY A 14 -9.44 3.27 -2.07
CA GLY A 14 -9.58 4.34 -3.05
C GLY A 14 -10.96 4.38 -3.69
N TYR A 15 -11.53 3.22 -4.01
CA TYR A 15 -12.82 3.11 -4.69
C TYR A 15 -14.02 3.40 -3.76
N LEU A 16 -14.04 2.82 -2.56
CA LEU A 16 -15.20 2.86 -1.64
C LEU A 16 -15.24 4.14 -0.80
N ILE A 17 -14.10 4.68 -0.37
CA ILE A 17 -14.06 5.86 0.51
C ILE A 17 -14.25 7.13 -0.32
N ARG A 18 -15.33 7.87 -0.03
CA ARG A 18 -15.69 9.12 -0.75
C ARG A 18 -14.64 10.21 -0.59
N ASP A 19 -14.15 10.41 0.64
CA ASP A 19 -13.11 11.39 0.94
C ASP A 19 -11.72 10.86 0.56
N ARG A 20 -11.00 11.64 -0.27
CA ARG A 20 -9.68 11.22 -0.77
C ARG A 20 -8.62 11.22 0.32
N ILE A 21 -8.65 12.19 1.23
CA ILE A 21 -7.67 12.32 2.31
C ILE A 21 -7.86 11.15 3.27
N ALA A 22 -9.11 10.85 3.64
CA ALA A 22 -9.45 9.70 4.46
C ALA A 22 -9.00 8.38 3.83
N ALA A 23 -9.15 8.22 2.50
CA ALA A 23 -8.69 7.01 1.80
C ALA A 23 -7.17 6.83 1.89
N TYR A 24 -6.39 7.91 1.70
CA TYR A 24 -4.94 7.85 1.87
C TYR A 24 -4.56 7.60 3.33
N LEU A 25 -5.16 8.31 4.29
CA LEU A 25 -4.87 8.11 5.71
C LEU A 25 -5.17 6.68 6.16
N ALA A 26 -6.30 6.11 5.72
CA ALA A 26 -6.63 4.71 6.00
C ALA A 26 -5.59 3.76 5.42
N TYR A 27 -5.15 3.99 4.17
CA TYR A 27 -4.10 3.20 3.57
C TYR A 27 -2.78 3.30 4.34
N VAL A 28 -2.34 4.52 4.69
CA VAL A 28 -1.11 4.74 5.47
C VAL A 28 -1.18 4.09 6.84
N ALA A 29 -2.32 4.18 7.52
CA ALA A 29 -2.52 3.57 8.83
C ALA A 29 -2.43 2.04 8.76
N VAL A 30 -3.15 1.42 7.82
CA VAL A 30 -3.11 -0.05 7.64
C VAL A 30 -1.72 -0.51 7.19
N HIS A 31 -1.10 0.20 6.25
CA HIS A 31 0.25 -0.13 5.77
C HIS A 31 1.28 -0.03 6.90
N SER A 32 1.25 1.04 7.69
CA SER A 32 2.16 1.23 8.83
C SER A 32 1.98 0.15 9.90
N PHE A 33 0.72 -0.21 10.20
CA PHE A 33 0.41 -1.28 11.13
C PHE A 33 0.99 -2.62 10.66
N ALA A 34 0.68 -3.01 9.42
CA ALA A 34 1.18 -4.23 8.80
C ALA A 34 2.72 -4.29 8.79
N PHE A 35 3.35 -3.21 8.28
CA PHE A 35 4.81 -3.07 8.22
C PHE A 35 5.49 -3.24 9.60
N THR A 36 4.82 -2.81 10.67
CA THR A 36 5.32 -2.99 12.05
C THR A 36 5.40 -4.47 12.43
N PHE A 37 4.35 -5.26 12.18
CA PHE A 37 4.35 -6.71 12.45
C PHE A 37 5.29 -7.47 11.52
N GLN A 38 5.38 -7.07 10.26
CA GLN A 38 6.36 -7.61 9.32
C GLN A 38 7.77 -7.39 9.83
N THR A 39 8.11 -6.16 10.20
CA THR A 39 9.44 -5.81 10.70
C THR A 39 9.76 -6.58 11.98
N MET A 40 8.82 -6.66 12.93
CA MET A 40 8.96 -7.48 14.14
C MET A 40 9.26 -8.96 13.80
N THR A 41 8.53 -9.53 12.83
CA THR A 41 8.71 -10.94 12.43
C THR A 41 10.06 -11.17 11.75
N LEU A 42 10.47 -10.26 10.87
CA LEU A 42 11.77 -10.32 10.18
C LEU A 42 12.93 -10.16 11.17
N THR A 43 12.83 -9.24 12.13
CA THR A 43 13.83 -9.08 13.18
C THR A 43 13.92 -10.32 14.05
N ARG A 44 12.79 -10.93 14.43
CA ARG A 44 12.78 -12.20 15.18
C ARG A 44 13.45 -13.33 14.39
N ALA A 45 13.18 -13.44 13.09
CA ALA A 45 13.81 -14.43 12.22
C ALA A 45 15.32 -14.20 12.08
N TRP A 46 15.74 -12.94 11.98
CA TRP A 46 17.15 -12.55 11.94
C TRP A 46 17.92 -12.93 13.20
N VAL A 47 17.34 -12.69 14.39
CA VAL A 47 17.91 -13.18 15.66
C VAL A 47 18.00 -14.70 15.68
N GLY A 48 17.04 -15.40 15.05
CA GLY A 48 17.06 -16.84 14.86
C GLY A 48 18.05 -17.36 13.80
N GLY A 49 18.82 -16.47 13.16
CA GLY A 49 19.86 -16.80 12.19
C GLY A 49 19.46 -16.68 10.70
N ASP A 50 18.21 -16.33 10.39
CA ASP A 50 17.78 -16.09 9.00
C ASP A 50 18.19 -14.69 8.51
N THR A 51 19.17 -14.64 7.62
CA THR A 51 19.78 -13.40 7.13
C THR A 51 19.32 -12.98 5.73
N ARG A 52 18.26 -13.59 5.20
CA ARG A 52 17.75 -13.26 3.85
C ARG A 52 17.21 -11.83 3.73
N ALA A 53 16.61 -11.31 4.80
CA ALA A 53 15.99 -9.98 4.82
C ALA A 53 16.95 -8.89 5.32
N PHE A 54 17.76 -9.21 6.33
CA PHE A 54 18.77 -8.33 6.89
C PHE A 54 20.12 -9.02 6.87
N VAL A 55 21.10 -8.38 6.23
CA VAL A 55 22.48 -8.86 6.21
C VAL A 55 23.04 -8.91 7.64
N LYS A 56 23.98 -9.81 7.87
CA LYS A 56 24.61 -9.99 9.19
C LYS A 56 25.60 -8.88 9.53
N ASP A 57 26.10 -8.19 8.50
CA ASP A 57 27.00 -7.06 8.62
C ASP A 57 26.26 -5.85 9.22
N PRO A 58 26.62 -5.39 10.44
CA PRO A 58 25.95 -4.28 11.09
C PRO A 58 26.20 -2.93 10.40
N ASP A 59 27.24 -2.81 9.58
CA ASP A 59 27.57 -1.57 8.85
C ASP A 59 26.94 -1.54 7.44
N ALA A 60 26.37 -2.66 7.00
CA ALA A 60 25.68 -2.75 5.72
C ALA A 60 24.29 -2.09 5.77
N VAL A 61 24.16 -0.93 5.15
CA VAL A 61 22.86 -0.27 4.98
C VAL A 61 21.99 -1.08 4.02
N PRO A 62 20.79 -1.55 4.42
CA PRO A 62 19.97 -2.45 3.62
C PRO A 62 19.16 -1.68 2.56
N PHE A 63 19.84 -0.99 1.63
CA PHE A 63 19.21 -0.17 0.58
C PHE A 63 18.21 -0.95 -0.27
N GLY A 64 18.47 -2.24 -0.55
CA GLY A 64 17.55 -3.09 -1.30
C GLY A 64 16.20 -3.27 -0.59
N TYR A 65 16.21 -3.51 0.72
CA TYR A 65 14.98 -3.63 1.51
C TYR A 65 14.22 -2.30 1.56
N ALA A 66 14.93 -1.18 1.76
CA ALA A 66 14.32 0.14 1.76
C ALA A 66 13.67 0.48 0.40
N ALA A 67 14.38 0.21 -0.71
CA ALA A 67 13.89 0.45 -2.05
C ALA A 67 12.65 -0.40 -2.38
N VAL A 68 12.66 -1.68 -2.02
CA VAL A 68 11.50 -2.57 -2.23
C VAL A 68 10.28 -2.10 -1.44
N ASN A 69 10.45 -1.73 -0.16
CA ASN A 69 9.35 -1.22 0.64
C ASN A 69 8.80 0.10 0.10
N LEU A 70 9.67 1.02 -0.32
CA LEU A 70 9.26 2.28 -0.94
C LEU A 70 8.46 2.04 -2.23
N ALA A 71 8.90 1.10 -3.07
CA ALA A 71 8.20 0.75 -4.30
C ALA A 71 6.79 0.18 -4.00
N ILE A 72 6.67 -0.74 -3.03
CA ILE A 72 5.38 -1.30 -2.62
C ILE A 72 4.45 -0.21 -2.09
N TYR A 73 4.98 0.70 -1.26
CA TYR A 73 4.22 1.82 -0.70
C TYR A 73 3.72 2.77 -1.81
N ALA A 74 4.58 3.11 -2.77
CA ALA A 74 4.22 3.93 -3.91
C ALA A 74 3.14 3.28 -4.79
N VAL A 75 3.26 1.97 -5.04
CA VAL A 75 2.26 1.19 -5.79
C VAL A 75 0.91 1.24 -5.06
N GLY A 76 0.88 1.09 -3.74
CA GLY A 76 -0.37 1.17 -2.98
C GLY A 76 -1.02 2.56 -3.04
N LEU A 77 -0.25 3.65 -2.94
CA LEU A 77 -0.77 5.01 -3.17
C LEU A 77 -1.35 5.18 -4.59
N GLY A 78 -0.67 4.62 -5.60
CA GLY A 78 -1.15 4.59 -6.98
C GLY A 78 -2.49 3.86 -7.10
N LEU A 79 -2.65 2.72 -6.43
CA LEU A 79 -3.89 1.94 -6.41
C LEU A 79 -5.04 2.67 -5.69
N VAL A 80 -4.78 3.37 -4.58
CA VAL A 80 -5.77 4.27 -3.94
C VAL A 80 -6.22 5.36 -4.92
N THR A 81 -5.25 5.99 -5.60
CA THR A 81 -5.53 7.02 -6.61
C THR A 81 -6.39 6.48 -7.74
N LEU A 82 -6.06 5.29 -8.24
CA LEU A 82 -6.77 4.61 -9.32
C LEU A 82 -8.22 4.28 -8.92
N GLY A 83 -8.44 3.68 -7.75
CA GLY A 83 -9.77 3.40 -7.22
C GLY A 83 -10.62 4.67 -7.11
N ALA A 84 -10.05 5.76 -6.59
CA ALA A 84 -10.75 7.04 -6.45
C ALA A 84 -11.07 7.68 -7.82
N ARG A 85 -10.20 7.49 -8.82
CA ARG A 85 -10.43 7.96 -10.19
C ARG A 85 -11.55 7.17 -10.88
N LEU A 86 -11.58 5.84 -10.69
CA LEU A 86 -12.61 4.98 -11.27
C LEU A 86 -13.98 5.26 -10.65
N ARG A 87 -14.08 5.47 -9.33
CA ARG A 87 -15.34 5.92 -8.71
C ARG A 87 -15.86 7.20 -9.36
N ARG A 88 -15.00 8.22 -9.50
CA ARG A 88 -15.39 9.49 -10.11
C ARG A 88 -15.86 9.34 -11.56
N ARG A 89 -15.29 8.41 -12.32
CA ARG A 89 -15.75 8.08 -13.68
C ARG A 89 -17.11 7.40 -13.66
N ALA A 90 -17.32 6.42 -12.78
CA ALA A 90 -18.59 5.70 -12.65
C ALA A 90 -19.74 6.58 -12.12
N SER A 91 -19.44 7.60 -11.30
CA SER A 91 -20.44 8.53 -10.76
C SER A 91 -20.75 9.72 -11.67
N ARG A 92 -20.15 9.82 -12.87
CA ARG A 92 -20.58 10.81 -13.86
C ARG A 92 -21.80 10.26 -14.58
N PRO A 93 -22.99 10.87 -14.45
CA PRO A 93 -24.11 10.53 -15.32
C PRO A 93 -23.66 10.75 -16.75
N GLU A 94 -23.81 9.74 -17.62
CA GLU A 94 -23.92 10.02 -19.05
C GLU A 94 -25.05 11.04 -19.19
N GLY A 95 -24.72 12.24 -19.65
CA GLY A 95 -25.72 13.27 -19.89
C GLY A 95 -26.68 12.71 -20.92
N VAL A 96 -27.89 12.35 -20.49
CA VAL A 96 -28.99 12.05 -21.41
C VAL A 96 -29.22 13.32 -22.19
N ASP A 97 -28.89 13.28 -23.49
CA ASP A 97 -29.17 14.36 -24.41
C ASP A 97 -30.69 14.43 -24.60
N ILE A 98 -31.29 15.46 -24.01
CA ILE A 98 -32.74 15.76 -24.09
C ILE A 98 -33.06 16.64 -25.31
N SER A 99 -32.17 16.71 -26.30
CA SER A 99 -32.39 17.41 -27.57
C SER A 99 -33.12 16.48 -28.56
N GLY A 100 -34.42 16.24 -28.34
CA GLY A 100 -35.27 15.43 -29.22
C GLY A 100 -36.72 15.87 -29.20
#